data_AF-A0A1B6NUF2-F1
#
_entry.id   AF-A0A1B6NUF2-F1
#
_cell.length_a   1.000
_cell.length_b   1.000
_cell.length_c   1.000
_cell.angle_alpha   90.00
_cell.angle_beta   90.00
_cell.angle_gamma   90.00
#
_symmetry.space_group_name_H-M   'P 1'
#
loop_
_entity.id
_entity.type
_entity.pdbx_description
1 polymer ?
#
loop_
_entity_poly.entity_id
_entity_poly.type
_entity_poly.pdbx_seq_one_letter_code
_entity_poly.pdbx_strand_id
1 'polypeptide(L)'
;MMTEQGRVLSALLQGAFICQVTDEEAWRYLKSRDNAAQLEPHLALLNRTLSTTAEGDVFFASFLTIGENERKVLTQQFQDTASNLVPLVEWLLLVQQAN
;
A
#
# COMPACT_ATOMS: atom_id res chain seq x y z
N MET A 1 9.75 11.81 21.30
CA MET A 1 9.88 10.52 20.58
C MET A 1 8.52 10.19 20.00
N MET A 2 8.45 9.75 18.74
CA MET A 2 7.18 9.38 18.11
C MET A 2 6.69 8.05 18.67
N THR A 3 5.40 7.92 18.96
CA THR A 3 4.79 6.65 19.40
C THR A 3 4.75 5.65 18.25
N GLU A 4 4.62 4.36 18.56
CA GLU A 4 4.52 3.33 17.53
C GLU A 4 3.30 3.55 16.62
N GLN A 5 2.15 3.91 17.19
CA GLN A 5 0.96 4.31 16.43
C GLN A 5 1.27 5.44 15.43
N GLY A 6 2.00 6.49 15.86
CA GLY A 6 2.36 7.61 15.00
C GLY A 6 3.33 7.21 13.88
N ARG A 7 4.26 6.30 14.17
CA ARG A 7 5.19 5.74 13.19
C ARG A 7 4.45 4.96 12.10
N VAL A 8 3.59 4.03 12.52
CA VAL A 8 2.79 3.18 11.62
C VAL A 8 1.84 4.03 10.77
N LEU A 9 1.14 4.99 11.38
CA LEU A 9 0.26 5.91 10.66
C LEU A 9 1.02 6.70 9.60
N SER A 10 2.21 7.21 9.93
CA SER A 10 3.02 7.98 8.99
C SER A 10 3.47 7.12 7.80
N ALA A 11 3.88 5.88 8.04
CA ALA A 11 4.25 4.94 6.98
C ALA A 11 3.07 4.65 6.04
N LEU A 12 1.88 4.39 6.61
CA LEU A 12 0.67 4.16 5.83
C LEU A 12 0.30 5.37 4.95
N LEU A 13 0.40 6.59 5.48
CA LEU A 13 0.10 7.82 4.75
C LEU A 13 1.14 8.15 3.66
N GLN A 14 2.38 7.67 3.80
CA GLN A 14 3.40 7.72 2.75
C GLN A 14 3.16 6.68 1.63
N GLY A 15 2.14 5.83 1.76
CA GLY A 15 1.81 4.79 0.78
C GLY A 15 2.61 3.50 0.95
N ALA A 16 3.18 3.27 2.14
CA ALA A 16 3.91 2.03 2.41
C ALA A 16 2.99 0.80 2.43
N PHE A 17 3.50 -0.30 1.88
CA PHE A 17 2.94 -1.65 2.05
C PHE A 17 3.71 -2.34 3.18
N ILE A 18 3.04 -2.58 4.30
CA ILE A 18 3.60 -3.08 5.53
C ILE A 18 3.34 -4.58 5.61
N CYS A 19 4.41 -5.38 5.55
CA CYS A 19 4.37 -6.82 5.75
C CYS A 19 5.47 -7.27 6.70
N GLN A 20 5.47 -8.55 7.08
CA GLN A 20 6.47 -9.12 7.98
C GLN A 20 7.92 -8.88 7.51
N VAL A 21 8.15 -8.82 6.19
CA VAL A 21 9.49 -8.65 5.61
C VAL A 21 9.92 -7.19 5.52
N THR A 22 8.99 -6.28 5.18
CA THR A 22 9.32 -4.86 4.99
C THR A 22 9.40 -4.09 6.30
N ASP A 23 8.54 -4.44 7.27
CA ASP A 23 8.50 -3.81 8.60
C ASP A 23 7.75 -4.74 9.58
N GLU A 24 8.49 -5.66 10.22
CA GLU A 24 7.94 -6.66 11.14
C GLU A 24 7.23 -6.05 12.35
N GLU A 25 7.77 -4.94 12.88
CA GLU A 25 7.23 -4.27 14.07
C GLU A 25 5.89 -3.61 13.77
N ALA A 26 5.79 -2.85 12.68
CA ALA A 26 4.53 -2.25 12.23
C ALA A 26 3.51 -3.32 11.85
N TRP A 27 3.96 -4.40 11.20
CA TRP A 27 3.09 -5.52 10.85
C TRP A 27 2.52 -6.21 12.09
N ARG A 28 3.34 -6.47 13.12
CA ARG A 28 2.88 -7.03 14.40
C ARG A 28 1.92 -6.08 15.11
N TYR A 29 2.20 -4.77 15.07
CA TYR A 29 1.29 -3.75 15.59
C TYR A 29 -0.08 -3.82 14.92
N LEU A 30 -0.12 -3.89 13.59
CA LEU A 30 -1.35 -3.91 12.78
C LEU A 30 -2.13 -5.23 12.84
N LYS A 31 -1.47 -6.35 13.18
CA LYS A 31 -2.16 -7.64 13.45
C LYS A 31 -3.05 -7.57 14.70
N SER A 32 -2.79 -6.65 15.64
CA SER A 32 -3.69 -6.41 16.76
C SER A 32 -4.88 -5.55 16.32
N ARG A 33 -6.10 -6.11 16.43
CA ARG A 33 -7.33 -5.40 16.04
C ARG A 33 -7.52 -4.10 16.82
N ASP A 34 -7.17 -4.08 18.10
CA ASP A 34 -7.31 -2.89 18.95
C ASP A 34 -6.36 -1.78 18.54
N ASN A 35 -5.14 -2.14 18.12
CA ASN A 35 -4.14 -1.20 17.61
C ASN A 35 -4.51 -0.67 16.22
N ALA A 36 -5.00 -1.56 15.35
CA ALA A 36 -5.49 -1.21 14.02
C ALA A 36 -6.69 -0.24 14.09
N ALA A 37 -7.64 -0.51 14.99
CA ALA A 37 -8.82 0.34 15.18
C ALA A 37 -8.48 1.77 15.62
N GLN A 38 -7.35 1.97 16.32
CA GLN A 38 -6.88 3.30 16.72
C GLN A 38 -6.38 4.15 15.53
N LEU A 39 -6.01 3.52 14.41
CA LEU A 39 -5.55 4.23 13.21
C LEU A 39 -6.71 4.72 12.34
N GLU A 40 -7.83 4.00 12.33
CA GLU A 40 -8.95 4.23 11.42
C GLU A 40 -9.51 5.66 11.48
N PRO A 41 -9.73 6.30 12.66
CA PRO A 41 -10.23 7.67 12.71
C PRO A 41 -9.28 8.68 12.04
N HIS A 42 -7.97 8.45 12.13
CA HIS A 42 -6.97 9.33 11.53
C HIS A 42 -6.88 9.16 10.02
N LEU A 43 -7.02 7.91 9.53
CA LEU A 43 -7.06 7.61 8.10
C LEU A 43 -8.35 8.15 7.47
N ALA A 44 -9.49 7.94 8.12
CA ALA A 44 -10.80 8.36 7.61
C ALA A 44 -10.88 9.88 7.37
N LEU A 45 -10.23 10.69 8.21
CA LEU A 45 -10.12 12.14 8.03
C LEU A 45 -9.52 12.55 6.66
N LEU A 46 -8.69 11.67 6.08
CA LEU A 46 -7.97 11.90 4.82
C LEU A 46 -8.54 11.08 3.66
N ASN A 47 -9.80 10.61 3.77
CA ASN A 47 -10.40 9.68 2.80
C ASN A 47 -9.51 8.43 2.58
N ARG A 48 -8.93 7.93 3.67
CA ARG A 48 -8.12 6.70 3.70
C ARG A 48 -8.76 5.67 4.63
N THR A 49 -8.48 4.40 4.42
CA THR A 49 -8.86 3.30 5.32
C THR A 49 -7.75 2.26 5.37
N LEU A 50 -7.60 1.57 6.51
CA LEU A 50 -6.64 0.48 6.60
C LEU A 50 -7.18 -0.73 5.82
N SER A 51 -6.41 -1.18 4.84
CA SER A 51 -6.73 -2.34 4.00
C SER A 51 -5.67 -3.41 4.11
N THR A 52 -6.07 -4.64 3.80
CA THR A 52 -5.16 -5.78 3.76
C THR A 52 -5.40 -6.61 2.50
N THR A 53 -4.37 -7.33 2.06
CA THR A 53 -4.52 -8.40 1.06
C THR A 53 -5.36 -9.54 1.61
N ALA A 54 -5.86 -10.42 0.72
CA ALA A 54 -6.80 -11.49 1.06
C ALA A 54 -6.34 -12.41 2.21
N GLU A 55 -5.03 -12.64 2.34
CA GLU A 55 -4.44 -13.50 3.37
C GLU A 55 -4.13 -12.75 4.69
N GLY A 56 -4.32 -11.43 4.73
CA GLY A 56 -4.07 -10.64 5.93
C GLY A 56 -2.61 -10.25 6.14
N ASP A 57 -1.72 -10.49 5.19
CA ASP A 57 -0.27 -10.46 5.40
C ASP A 57 0.42 -9.17 5.00
N VAL A 58 -0.27 -8.33 4.22
CA VAL A 58 0.21 -7.01 3.83
C VAL A 58 -0.85 -5.98 4.12
N PHE A 59 -0.50 -4.98 4.94
CA PHE A 59 -1.34 -3.85 5.27
C PHE A 59 -0.94 -2.60 4.47
N PHE A 60 -1.92 -1.81 4.07
CA PHE A 60 -1.70 -0.56 3.34
C PHE A 60 -2.89 0.38 3.54
N ALA A 61 -2.70 1.68 3.31
CA ALA A 61 -3.81 2.63 3.29
C ALA A 61 -4.42 2.70 1.89
N SER A 62 -5.71 2.37 1.76
CA SER A 62 -6.46 2.53 0.52
C SER A 62 -7.38 3.75 0.60
N PHE A 63 -7.99 4.16 -0.51
CA PHE A 63 -9.03 5.18 -0.51
C PHE A 63 -10.31 4.62 0.13
N LEU A 64 -10.87 5.34 1.10
CA LEU A 64 -12.14 4.97 1.72
C LEU A 64 -13.30 5.10 0.72
N THR A 65 -13.29 6.18 -0.07
CA THR A 65 -14.22 6.42 -1.18
C THR A 65 -13.47 6.87 -2.43
N ILE A 66 -13.93 6.45 -3.60
CA ILE A 66 -13.28 6.77 -4.88
C ILE A 66 -14.20 7.69 -5.70
N GLY A 67 -13.83 8.98 -5.77
CA GLY A 67 -14.42 9.96 -6.67
C GLY A 67 -13.59 10.13 -7.95
N GLU A 68 -13.84 11.21 -8.69
CA GLU A 68 -13.12 11.51 -9.93
C GLU A 68 -11.64 11.83 -9.69
N ASN A 69 -11.33 12.60 -8.63
CA ASN A 69 -9.96 12.97 -8.29
C ASN A 69 -9.13 11.74 -7.92
N GLU A 70 -9.68 10.87 -7.08
CA GLU A 70 -9.06 9.63 -6.64
C GLU A 70 -8.85 8.68 -7.82
N ARG A 71 -9.85 8.57 -8.72
CA ARG A 71 -9.73 7.78 -9.94
C ARG A 71 -8.59 8.27 -10.83
N LYS A 72 -8.41 9.58 -10.96
CA LYS A 72 -7.30 10.15 -11.75
C LYS A 72 -5.96 9.77 -11.16
N VAL A 73 -5.79 9.88 -9.83
CA VAL A 73 -4.56 9.48 -9.12
C VAL A 73 -4.28 7.99 -9.31
N LEU A 74 -5.28 7.12 -9.08
CA LEU A 74 -5.12 5.68 -9.21
C LEU A 74 -4.79 5.25 -10.65
N THR A 75 -5.43 5.89 -11.64
CA THR A 75 -5.15 5.63 -13.05
C THR A 75 -3.71 5.99 -13.39
N GLN A 76 -3.23 7.15 -12.92
CA GLN A 76 -1.84 7.55 -13.13
C GLN A 76 -0.87 6.57 -12.47
N GLN A 77 -1.10 6.20 -11.20
CA GLN A 77 -0.25 5.24 -10.49
C GLN A 77 -0.19 3.87 -11.18
N PHE A 78 -1.32 3.40 -11.70
CA PHE A 78 -1.38 2.16 -12.46
C PHE A 78 -0.61 2.27 -13.78
N GLN A 79 -0.78 3.36 -14.52
CA GLN A 79 -0.04 3.62 -15.76
C GLN A 79 1.47 3.68 -15.51
N ASP A 80 1.92 4.39 -14.48
CA ASP A 80 3.34 4.48 -14.11
C ASP A 80 3.90 3.09 -13.77
N THR A 81 3.15 2.30 -13.00
CA THR A 81 3.54 0.91 -12.65
C THR A 81 3.65 0.04 -13.90
N ALA A 82 2.64 0.07 -14.77
CA ALA A 82 2.64 -0.70 -16.01
C ALA A 82 3.79 -0.28 -16.93
N SER A 83 4.01 1.02 -17.12
CA SER A 83 5.12 1.56 -17.91
C SER A 83 6.49 1.14 -17.38
N ASN A 84 6.66 1.02 -16.06
CA ASN A 84 7.90 0.51 -15.47
C ASN A 84 8.11 -1.00 -15.71
N LEU A 85 7.03 -1.78 -15.88
CA LEU A 85 7.10 -3.21 -16.14
C LEU A 85 7.23 -3.56 -17.63
N VAL A 86 6.75 -2.70 -18.53
CA VAL A 86 6.81 -2.92 -19.99
C VAL A 86 8.22 -3.29 -20.48
N PRO A 87 9.29 -2.57 -20.12
CA PRO A 87 10.65 -2.91 -20.58
C PRO A 87 11.10 -4.31 -20.17
N LEU A 88 10.67 -4.78 -18.99
CA LEU A 88 11.01 -6.11 -18.49
C LEU A 88 10.29 -7.19 -19.30
N VAL A 89 9.02 -6.96 -19.65
CA VAL A 89 8.25 -7.88 -20.51
C VAL A 89 8.83 -7.93 -21.92
N GLU A 90 9.17 -6.78 -22.50
CA GLU A 90 9.81 -6.70 -23.81
C GLU A 90 11.14 -7.45 -23.84
N TRP A 91 11.97 -7.27 -22.81
CA TRP A 91 13.22 -8.01 -22.66
C TRP A 91 12.99 -9.54 -22.59
N LEU A 92 12.01 -10.00 -21.80
CA LEU A 92 11.68 -11.42 -21.70
C LEU A 92 11.24 -12.00 -23.06
N LEU A 93 10.48 -11.25 -23.87
CA LEU A 93 10.08 -11.67 -25.21
C LEU A 93 11.28 -11.79 -26.16
N LEU A 94 12.21 -10.83 -26.11
CA LEU A 94 13.43 -10.89 -26.93
C LEU A 94 14.30 -12.09 -26.57
N VAL A 95 14.45 -12.40 -25.28
CA VAL A 95 15.19 -13.59 -24.82
C VAL A 95 14.51 -14.87 -25.30
N GLN A 96 13.17 -14.93 -25.28
CA GLN A 96 12.42 -16.09 -25.77
C GLN A 96 12.61 -16.31 -27.28
N GLN A 97 12.66 -15.25 -28.07
CA GLN A 97 12.77 -15.31 -29.54
C GLN A 97 14.19 -15.59 -30.04
N ALA A 98 15.21 -15.41 -29.21
CA ALA A 98 16.60 -15.68 -29.56
C ALA A 98 17.00 -17.17 -29.47
N ASN A 99 16.11 -18.00 -28.89
CA ASN A 99 16.21 -19.47 -28.86
C ASN A 99 15.37 -20.10 -29.98
#